data_AF-A0A2H2YTV5-F1
#
_entry.id   AF-A0A2H2YTV5-F1
#
_cell.length_a   1.000
_cell.length_b   1.000
_cell.length_c   1.000
_cell.angle_alpha   90.00
_cell.angle_beta   90.00
_cell.angle_gamma   90.00
#
_symmetry.space_group_name_H-M   'P 1'
#
loop_
_entity.id
_entity.type
_entity.pdbx_description
1 polymer ?
#
loop_
_entity_poly.entity_id
_entity_poly.type
_entity_poly.pdbx_seq_one_letter_code
_entity_poly.pdbx_strand_id
1 'polypeptide(L)' 'MSDSLRLGVFIASSADFQRQGVVANGASNLLVNVLGEKGRHVRTAVGVCSLPAGVAVEVDAIFELRP' A
#
# COMPACT_ATOMS: atom_id res chain seq x y z
N MET A 1 -10.03 -14.76 14.40
CA MET A 1 -8.91 -14.81 13.43
C MET A 1 -8.93 -13.53 12.63
N SER A 2 -7.76 -13.00 12.22
CA SER A 2 -7.66 -11.70 11.56
C SER A 2 -8.09 -11.77 10.09
N ASP A 3 -9.12 -11.01 9.72
CA ASP A 3 -9.50 -10.62 8.35
C ASP A 3 -8.38 -9.74 7.71
N SER A 4 -7.13 -10.18 7.78
CA SER A 4 -5.94 -9.36 7.51
C SER A 4 -5.73 -9.19 6.01
N LEU A 5 -6.08 -8.01 5.49
CA LEU A 5 -5.72 -7.56 4.15
C LEU A 5 -4.19 -7.50 3.96
N ARG A 6 -3.70 -7.78 2.74
CA ARG A 6 -2.33 -7.46 2.31
C ARG A 6 -2.35 -6.30 1.33
N LEU A 7 -1.47 -5.33 1.53
CA LEU A 7 -1.25 -4.19 0.64
C LEU A 7 0.17 -4.21 0.07
N GLY A 8 0.32 -4.16 -1.26
CA GLY A 8 1.57 -3.82 -1.92
C GLY A 8 1.54 -2.36 -2.37
N VAL A 9 2.58 -1.60 -1.99
CA VAL A 9 2.75 -0.21 -2.42
C VAL A 9 4.09 -0.09 -3.13
N PHE A 10 4.04 0.24 -4.41
CA PHE A 10 5.21 0.41 -5.27
C PHE A 10 5.36 1.90 -5.55
N ILE A 11 6.52 2.46 -5.20
CA ILE A 11 6.79 3.90 -5.31
C ILE A 11 7.87 4.09 -6.36
N ALA A 12 7.55 4.79 -7.45
CA ALA A 12 8.57 5.25 -8.38
C ALA A 12 9.49 6.25 -7.67
N SER A 13 10.73 5.86 -7.41
CA SER A 13 11.66 6.65 -6.61
C SER A 13 13.12 6.42 -7.03
N SER A 14 13.96 7.44 -6.84
CA SER A 14 15.41 7.26 -6.99
C SER A 14 15.97 6.30 -5.92
N ALA A 15 17.16 5.75 -6.17
CA ALA A 15 17.84 4.85 -5.23
C ALA A 15 18.11 5.50 -3.86
N ASP A 16 18.33 6.82 -3.82
CA ASP A 16 18.63 7.56 -2.60
C ASP A 16 17.38 7.91 -1.77
N PHE A 17 16.18 7.70 -2.31
CA PHE A 17 14.95 7.94 -1.58
C PHE A 17 14.68 6.78 -0.61
N GLN A 18 14.54 7.08 0.68
CA GLN A 18 14.37 6.08 1.75
C GLN A 18 13.08 6.30 2.57
N ARG A 19 12.10 7.03 2.03
CA ARG A 19 10.84 7.39 2.72
C ARG A 19 9.60 6.71 2.13
N GLN A 20 9.77 5.57 1.47
CA GLN A 20 8.68 4.79 0.88
C GLN A 20 7.59 4.44 1.90
N GLY A 21 7.98 4.10 3.13
CA GLY A 21 7.04 3.83 4.21
C GLY A 21 6.13 5.01 4.54
N VAL A 22 6.64 6.25 4.45
CA VAL A 22 5.85 7.48 4.69
C VAL A 22 4.85 7.70 3.55
N VAL A 23 5.28 7.52 2.29
CA VAL A 23 4.39 7.61 1.13
C VAL A 23 3.26 6.58 1.23
N ALA A 24 3.62 5.34 1.57
CA ALA A 24 2.67 4.25 1.72
C ALA A 24 1.65 4.47 2.84
N ASN A 25 1.92 5.34 3.82
CA ASN A 25 0.93 5.69 4.85
C ASN A 25 -0.31 6.37 4.26
N GLY A 26 -0.21 7.00 3.09
CA GLY A 26 -1.39 7.55 2.41
C GLY A 26 -2.44 6.47 2.13
N ALA A 27 -2.03 5.36 1.50
CA ALA A 27 -2.91 4.22 1.24
C ALA A 27 -3.37 3.55 2.54
N SER A 28 -2.47 3.38 3.51
CA SER A 28 -2.82 2.73 4.77
C SER A 28 -3.84 3.51 5.60
N ASN A 29 -3.65 4.82 5.73
CA ASN A 29 -4.55 5.69 6.47
C ASN A 29 -5.91 5.76 5.78
N LEU A 30 -5.95 5.82 4.44
CA LEU A 30 -7.21 5.79 3.70
C LEU A 30 -8.02 4.52 4.00
N LEU A 31 -7.39 3.36 3.92
CA LEU A 31 -8.07 2.09 4.18
C LEU A 31 -8.59 1.98 5.61
N VAL A 32 -7.78 2.37 6.60
CA VAL A 32 -8.21 2.38 8.01
C VAL A 32 -9.33 3.40 8.24
N ASN A 33 -9.24 4.60 7.65
CA ASN A 33 -10.26 5.64 7.82
C ASN A 33 -11.61 5.24 7.21
N VAL A 34 -11.61 4.55 6.07
CA VAL A 34 -12.84 4.15 5.37
C VAL A 34 -13.42 2.84 5.92
N LEU A 35 -12.58 1.86 6.28
CA LEU A 35 -13.00 0.50 6.63
C LEU A 35 -12.91 0.21 8.15
N GLY A 36 -12.40 1.15 8.95
CA GLY A 36 -12.21 0.99 10.39
C GLY A 36 -11.23 -0.16 10.71
N GLU A 37 -11.56 -0.97 11.72
CA GLU A 37 -10.74 -2.13 12.12
C GLU A 37 -10.51 -3.13 10.98
N LYS A 38 -11.46 -3.25 10.03
CA LYS A 38 -11.30 -4.12 8.85
C LYS A 38 -10.31 -3.55 7.82
N GLY A 39 -9.95 -2.28 7.96
CA GLY A 39 -8.92 -1.64 7.14
C GLY A 39 -7.51 -1.89 7.63
N ARG A 40 -7.30 -2.56 8.77
CA ARG A 40 -5.96 -2.92 9.27
C ARG A 40 -5.37 -4.04 8.41
N HIS A 41 -4.10 -3.90 8.06
CA HIS A 41 -3.46 -4.74 7.04
C HIS A 41 -1.97 -4.94 7.31
N VAL A 42 -1.43 -6.00 6.72
CA VAL A 42 0.01 -6.13 6.49
C VAL A 42 0.40 -5.43 5.19
N ARG A 43 1.62 -4.90 5.12
CA ARG A 43 2.06 -4.07 3.99
C ARG A 43 3.48 -4.41 3.54
N THR A 44 3.70 -4.34 2.23
CA THR A 44 5.02 -4.19 1.61
C THR A 44 5.09 -2.81 0.95
N ALA A 45 6.17 -2.05 1.20
CA ALA A 45 6.39 -0.74 0.59
C ALA A 45 7.80 -0.69 0.02
N VAL A 46 7.93 -0.58 -1.30
CA VAL A 46 9.22 -0.68 -2.00
C VAL A 46 9.39 0.41 -3.04
N GLY A 47 10.64 0.83 -3.24
CA GLY A 47 11.03 1.69 -4.34
C GLY A 47 11.20 0.89 -5.62
N VAL A 48 10.73 1.43 -6.74
CA VAL A 48 10.92 0.87 -8.08
C VAL A 48 11.43 1.93 -9.04
N CYS A 49 12.12 1.53 -10.11
CA CYS A 49 12.68 2.48 -11.08
C CYS A 49 11.60 3.23 -11.88
N SER A 50 10.49 2.58 -12.20
CA SER A 50 9.36 3.16 -12.93
C SER A 50 8.09 2.32 -12.73
N LEU A 51 6.95 2.92 -13.07
CA LEU A 51 5.63 2.28 -13.06
C LEU A 51 4.91 2.49 -14.40
N PRO A 52 3.94 1.64 -14.76
CA PRO A 52 3.09 1.84 -15.94
C PRO A 52 2.49 3.24 -15.99
N ALA A 53 2.35 3.79 -17.21
CA ALA A 53 1.83 5.14 -17.45
C ALA A 53 2.58 6.29 -16.75
N GLY A 54 3.75 6.04 -16.17
CA GLY A 54 4.55 7.06 -15.49
C GLY A 54 3.95 7.54 -14.16
N VAL A 55 3.08 6.75 -13.52
CA VAL A 55 2.49 7.12 -12.23
C VAL A 55 3.54 7.11 -11.11
N ALA A 56 3.33 7.93 -10.08
CA ALA A 56 4.25 8.01 -8.94
C ALA A 56 4.12 6.81 -7.99
N VAL A 57 2.91 6.28 -7.82
CA VAL A 57 2.59 5.19 -6.89
C VAL A 57 1.58 4.25 -7.54
N GLU A 58 1.82 2.95 -7.42
CA GLU A 58 0.87 1.89 -7.73
C GLU A 58 0.59 1.10 -6.46
N VAL A 59 -0.68 0.74 -6.26
CA VAL A 59 -1.14 0.01 -5.07
C VAL A 59 -1.90 -1.23 -5.50
N ASP A 60 -1.51 -2.39 -4.99
CA ASP A 60 -2.26 -3.63 -5.09
C ASP A 60 -2.75 -4.08 -3.71
N ALA A 61 -3.78 -4.93 -3.69
CA ALA A 61 -4.32 -5.46 -2.45
C ALA A 61 -4.98 -6.83 -2.61
N ILE A 62 -4.90 -7.63 -1.56
CA ILE A 62 -5.62 -8.91 -1.42
C ILE A 62 -6.60 -8.78 -0.27
N PHE A 63 -7.88 -9.03 -0.57
CA PHE A 63 -9.00 -8.93 0.37
C PHE A 63 -9.58 -10.32 0.65
N GLU A 64 -9.88 -10.57 1.93
CA GLU A 64 -10.78 -11.65 2.31
C GLU A 64 -12.22 -11.20 2.07
N LEU A 65 -12.98 -12.01 1.32
CA LEU A 65 -14.40 -11.78 1.07
C LEU A 65 -15.21 -12.71 1.95
N ARG A 66 -16.28 -12.17 2.56
CA ARG A 66 -17.29 -13.00 3.21
C ARG A 66 -18.39 -13.35 2.21
N PRO A 67 -18.93 -14.58 2.27
CA PRO A 67 -20.15 -14.95 1.58
C PRO A 67 -21.33 -14.04 1.94
#